data_AF-A0A8H6PXE2-F1
#
_entry.id   AF-A0A8H6PXE2-F1
#
_cell.length_a   1.000
_cell.length_b   1.000
_cell.length_c   1.000
_cell.angle_alpha   90.00
_cell.angle_beta   90.00
_cell.angle_gamma   90.00
#
_symmetry.space_group_name_H-M   'P 1'
#
loop_
_entity.id
_entity.type
_entity.pdbx_description
1 polymer ?
#
loop_
_entity_poly.entity_id
_entity_poly.type
_entity_poly.pdbx_seq_one_letter_code
_entity_poly.pdbx_strand_id
1 'polypeptide(L)'
;MLLPRKSRGGYSSGGFSYSSSDNSPWNEDVTFSMNSLYLRKPYFIAQLVFEFLTLGVLFLFLFGCFFIRQPKALPKTLPKNGLVFGILSYILAELLTIPYMFFYICEVTVKQSYVVMLMLQTIFWLLALFLMFYVLYQVIQAYLNRIGNGGKTFLPVSIVHWVLLGVLGILMVVNAAMYIALLVMEVNGNSQWQIIGHYNRIAEARIIVSWLMSLEVLVWTIFIIAKSRFSSKTGSVTLALAGFFLFVLCLEDLIVTIMYNFEGKKTPPYLNLATSIVSFFCTIGIYFGLIFCCIQWCKASKIYSQEHAQPAHHAQPPPPPPPGPYAPMSSYQPYQPPSPQPPSHPAHSGYSSPTSGGLSPVNGYSNPVNGYSNPVNGYSEPVNSNGHFSPAELQGASDAGSHELPPNQQYQHHPHA
;
A
#
# COMPACT_ATOMS: atom_id res chain seq x y z
N MET A 1 -3.20 -15.03 -15.87
CA MET A 1 -3.71 -14.09 -16.89
C MET A 1 -4.73 -14.82 -17.76
N LEU A 2 -5.96 -14.31 -17.83
CA LEU A 2 -7.06 -14.82 -18.66
C LEU A 2 -7.05 -14.04 -19.97
N LEU A 3 -6.89 -14.71 -21.10
CA LEU A 3 -6.83 -14.06 -22.41
C LEU A 3 -8.22 -14.12 -23.08
N PRO A 4 -8.81 -12.98 -23.46
CA PRO A 4 -10.05 -12.99 -24.24
C PRO A 4 -9.79 -13.49 -25.66
N ARG A 5 -10.84 -14.03 -26.29
CA ARG A 5 -10.74 -14.62 -27.62
C ARG A 5 -10.88 -13.50 -28.66
N LYS A 6 -9.81 -13.23 -29.41
CA LYS A 6 -9.88 -12.33 -30.57
C LYS A 6 -10.91 -12.89 -31.56
N SER A 7 -11.95 -12.12 -31.85
CA SER A 7 -12.98 -12.51 -32.81
C SER A 7 -12.35 -12.58 -34.20
N ARG A 8 -11.98 -13.79 -34.64
CA ARG A 8 -11.49 -14.05 -36.00
C ARG A 8 -12.69 -14.49 -36.84
N GLY A 9 -13.44 -13.51 -37.33
CA GLY A 9 -14.55 -13.75 -38.26
C GLY A 9 -14.04 -13.94 -39.69
N GLY A 10 -14.35 -15.09 -40.30
CA GLY A 10 -14.56 -15.25 -41.74
C GLY A 10 -13.34 -15.60 -42.60
N TYR A 11 -13.24 -16.88 -42.99
CA TYR A 11 -12.50 -17.31 -44.17
C TYR A 11 -13.26 -16.88 -45.43
N SER A 12 -12.70 -15.96 -46.21
CA SER A 12 -13.10 -15.69 -47.60
C SER A 12 -11.85 -15.44 -48.44
N SER A 13 -11.74 -16.18 -49.53
CA SER A 13 -10.66 -16.22 -50.51
C SER A 13 -10.27 -14.88 -51.14
N GLY A 14 -8.97 -14.72 -51.39
CA GLY A 14 -8.43 -14.09 -52.60
C GLY A 14 -8.67 -12.58 -52.78
N GLY A 15 -7.77 -11.78 -52.22
CA GLY A 15 -7.64 -10.37 -52.58
C GLY A 15 -6.53 -9.73 -51.78
N PHE A 16 -5.42 -9.35 -52.45
CA PHE A 16 -4.45 -8.42 -51.88
C PHE A 16 -5.13 -7.06 -51.74
N SER A 17 -5.82 -6.84 -50.62
CA SER A 17 -6.34 -5.53 -50.23
C SER A 17 -5.24 -4.79 -49.48
N TYR A 18 -4.80 -3.69 -50.09
CA TYR A 18 -3.95 -2.71 -49.46
C TYR A 18 -4.51 -2.34 -48.08
N SER A 19 -3.67 -2.53 -47.07
CA SER A 19 -3.91 -2.21 -45.67
C SER A 19 -4.47 -0.80 -45.52
N SER A 20 -5.72 -0.69 -45.08
CA SER A 20 -6.22 0.56 -44.49
C SER A 20 -5.34 0.88 -43.28
N SER A 21 -4.60 1.96 -43.39
CA SER A 21 -3.64 2.48 -42.42
C SER A 21 -4.26 3.03 -41.12
N ASP A 22 -5.58 2.88 -40.92
CA ASP A 22 -6.33 3.51 -39.84
C ASP A 22 -6.78 2.57 -38.71
N ASN A 23 -6.55 1.25 -38.83
CA ASN A 23 -6.99 0.30 -37.80
C ASN A 23 -5.90 0.07 -36.74
N SER A 24 -5.84 0.98 -35.76
CA SER A 24 -5.05 0.79 -34.54
C SER A 24 -5.49 -0.49 -33.80
N PRO A 25 -4.56 -1.36 -33.35
CA PRO A 25 -4.89 -2.56 -32.56
C PRO A 25 -5.73 -2.26 -31.31
N TRP A 26 -5.65 -1.03 -30.80
CA TRP A 26 -6.41 -0.54 -29.65
C TRP A 26 -7.92 -0.35 -29.92
N ASN A 27 -8.33 -0.33 -31.18
CA ASN A 27 -9.72 -0.14 -31.60
C ASN A 27 -10.37 -1.42 -32.16
N GLU A 28 -9.68 -2.55 -32.04
CA GLU A 28 -10.24 -3.86 -32.37
C GLU A 28 -11.32 -4.26 -31.35
N ASP A 29 -12.36 -4.94 -31.84
CA ASP A 29 -13.43 -5.48 -30.99
C ASP A 29 -13.00 -6.80 -30.36
N VAL A 30 -13.19 -6.90 -29.05
CA VAL A 30 -12.88 -8.08 -28.25
C VAL A 30 -14.13 -8.53 -27.51
N THR A 31 -14.50 -9.78 -27.76
CA THR A 31 -15.64 -10.43 -27.11
C THR A 31 -15.14 -11.27 -25.95
N PHE A 32 -15.62 -10.95 -24.76
CA PHE A 32 -15.40 -11.79 -23.60
C PHE A 32 -16.36 -12.97 -23.65
N SER A 33 -15.90 -14.15 -23.24
CA SER A 33 -16.77 -15.32 -23.15
C SER A 33 -16.42 -16.16 -21.93
N MET A 34 -17.46 -16.67 -21.29
CA MET A 34 -17.37 -17.57 -20.16
C MET A 34 -17.21 -19.04 -20.59
N ASN A 35 -17.30 -19.33 -21.90
CA ASN A 35 -17.30 -20.70 -22.42
C ASN A 35 -16.00 -21.46 -22.12
N SER A 36 -14.84 -20.79 -22.07
CA SER A 36 -13.57 -21.39 -21.62
C SER A 36 -13.50 -21.64 -20.10
N LEU A 37 -14.48 -21.13 -19.35
CA LEU A 37 -14.53 -21.11 -17.89
C LEU A 37 -15.76 -21.84 -17.34
N TYR A 38 -16.44 -22.67 -18.13
CA TYR A 38 -17.72 -23.28 -17.74
C TYR A 38 -17.66 -24.04 -16.40
N LEU A 39 -16.58 -24.82 -16.17
CA LEU A 39 -16.31 -25.51 -14.91
C LEU A 39 -15.98 -24.58 -13.72
N ARG A 40 -15.68 -23.31 -13.99
CA ARG A 40 -15.25 -22.29 -13.00
C ARG A 40 -16.28 -21.20 -12.76
N LYS A 41 -17.39 -21.20 -13.52
CA LYS A 41 -18.46 -20.21 -13.42
C LYS A 41 -18.97 -19.94 -12.00
N PRO A 42 -19.27 -20.94 -11.14
CA PRO A 42 -19.74 -20.66 -9.78
C PRO A 42 -18.67 -19.96 -8.92
N TYR A 43 -17.40 -20.35 -9.04
CA TYR A 43 -16.30 -19.71 -8.30
C TYR A 43 -16.09 -18.27 -8.73
N PHE A 44 -16.22 -17.98 -10.03
CA PHE A 44 -16.10 -16.64 -10.57
C PHE A 44 -17.24 -15.73 -10.11
N ILE A 45 -18.49 -16.22 -10.12
CA ILE A 45 -19.64 -15.46 -9.61
C ILE A 45 -19.46 -15.18 -8.12
N ALA A 46 -19.07 -16.18 -7.34
CA ALA A 46 -18.78 -15.99 -5.92
C ALA A 46 -17.65 -14.97 -5.69
N GLN A 47 -16.60 -15.00 -6.51
CA GLN A 47 -15.51 -14.04 -6.46
C GLN A 47 -16.04 -12.62 -6.63
N LEU A 48 -16.85 -12.38 -7.67
CA LEU A 48 -17.47 -11.09 -7.94
C LEU A 48 -18.32 -10.59 -6.75
N VAL A 49 -19.06 -11.48 -6.08
CA VAL A 49 -19.82 -11.11 -4.88
C VAL A 49 -18.89 -10.58 -3.78
N PHE A 50 -17.73 -11.21 -3.56
CA PHE A 50 -16.76 -10.73 -2.58
C PHE A 50 -16.11 -9.40 -2.98
N GLU A 51 -15.87 -9.15 -4.28
CA GLU A 51 -15.39 -7.82 -4.73
C GLU A 51 -16.43 -6.73 -4.44
N PHE A 52 -17.72 -7.00 -4.68
CA PHE A 52 -18.81 -6.08 -4.32
C PHE A 52 -18.91 -5.83 -2.82
N LEU A 53 -18.80 -6.89 -2.02
CA LEU A 53 -18.82 -6.77 -0.55
C LEU A 53 -17.61 -5.94 -0.06
N THR A 54 -16.44 -6.15 -0.64
CA THR A 54 -15.22 -5.37 -0.36
C THR A 54 -15.45 -3.89 -0.69
N LEU A 55 -15.96 -3.58 -1.89
CA LEU A 55 -16.31 -2.21 -2.28
C LEU A 55 -17.31 -1.56 -1.29
N GLY A 56 -18.38 -2.28 -0.92
CA GLY A 56 -19.37 -1.78 0.03
C GLY A 56 -18.76 -1.46 1.41
N VAL A 57 -17.90 -2.35 1.91
CA VAL A 57 -17.16 -2.15 3.16
C VAL A 57 -16.20 -0.95 3.08
N LEU A 58 -15.50 -0.78 1.96
CA LEU A 58 -14.60 0.37 1.77
C LEU A 58 -15.35 1.71 1.80
N PHE A 59 -16.56 1.79 1.23
CA PHE A 59 -17.41 2.97 1.37
C PHE A 59 -17.82 3.24 2.83
N LEU A 60 -18.17 2.21 3.58
CA LEU A 60 -18.47 2.34 5.02
C LEU A 60 -17.25 2.87 5.80
N PHE A 61 -16.05 2.40 5.48
CA PHE A 61 -14.82 2.89 6.11
C PHE A 61 -14.42 4.29 5.66
N LEU A 62 -14.67 4.66 4.41
CA LEU A 62 -14.51 6.03 3.93
C LEU A 62 -15.42 6.97 4.73
N PHE A 63 -16.68 6.58 4.94
CA PHE A 63 -17.60 7.31 5.81
C PHE A 63 -17.09 7.34 7.27
N GLY A 64 -16.58 6.20 7.75
CA GLY A 64 -15.92 6.06 9.05
C GLY A 64 -14.80 7.08 9.30
N CYS A 65 -14.05 7.45 8.26
CA CYS A 65 -12.97 8.43 8.36
C CYS A 65 -13.45 9.86 8.71
N PHE A 66 -14.73 10.19 8.45
CA PHE A 66 -15.30 11.49 8.87
C PHE A 66 -15.46 11.61 10.38
N PHE A 67 -15.61 10.50 11.10
CA PHE A 67 -15.68 10.50 12.56
C PHE A 67 -14.32 10.74 13.23
N ILE A 68 -13.22 10.66 12.48
CA ILE A 68 -11.89 11.04 12.95
C ILE A 68 -11.81 12.58 13.01
N ARG A 69 -12.27 13.14 14.13
CA ARG A 69 -12.19 14.56 14.45
C ARG A 69 -10.86 14.86 15.13
N GLN A 70 -9.88 15.34 14.35
CA GLN A 70 -8.61 15.80 14.88
C GLN A 70 -8.80 17.11 15.67
N PRO A 71 -8.30 17.21 16.91
CA PRO A 71 -8.28 18.48 17.63
C PRO A 71 -7.28 19.43 16.96
N LYS A 72 -7.72 20.67 16.66
CA LYS A 72 -6.91 21.71 15.99
C LYS A 72 -5.60 22.07 16.72
N ALA A 73 -5.49 21.73 18.01
CA ALA A 73 -4.39 22.11 18.88
C ALA A 73 -3.22 21.10 18.96
N LEU A 74 -3.29 19.94 18.27
CA LEU A 74 -2.25 18.92 18.39
C LEU A 74 -1.21 19.02 17.25
N PRO A 75 0.08 19.28 17.54
CA PRO A 75 1.10 19.59 16.53
C PRO A 75 1.59 18.38 15.70
N LYS A 76 1.17 17.15 16.03
CA LYS A 76 1.48 15.94 15.23
C LYS A 76 0.18 15.33 14.73
N THR A 77 -0.12 15.59 13.47
CA THR A 77 -1.33 15.11 12.80
C THR A 77 -1.23 13.61 12.55
N LEU A 78 -2.23 12.84 12.99
CA LEU A 78 -2.42 11.48 12.52
C LEU A 78 -2.54 11.48 10.98
N PRO A 79 -2.14 10.40 10.28
CA PRO A 79 -2.09 10.34 8.82
C PRO A 79 -3.50 10.18 8.19
N LYS A 80 -4.47 11.03 8.58
CA LYS A 80 -5.85 11.01 8.10
C LYS A 80 -5.93 11.13 6.58
N ASN A 81 -5.14 12.04 6.00
CA ASN A 81 -5.13 12.26 4.56
C ASN A 81 -4.61 11.01 3.83
N GLY A 82 -3.56 10.38 4.36
CA GLY A 82 -3.03 9.12 3.82
C GLY A 82 -4.05 7.98 3.90
N LEU A 83 -4.77 7.87 5.02
CA LEU A 83 -5.81 6.85 5.20
C LEU A 83 -6.98 7.05 4.22
N VAL A 84 -7.48 8.28 4.09
CA VAL A 84 -8.57 8.60 3.14
C VAL A 84 -8.13 8.34 1.71
N PHE A 85 -6.93 8.79 1.34
CA PHE A 85 -6.41 8.59 -0.01
C PHE A 85 -6.13 7.12 -0.33
N GLY A 86 -5.69 6.33 0.67
CA GLY A 86 -5.53 4.88 0.55
C GLY A 86 -6.85 4.16 0.32
N ILE A 87 -7.89 4.48 1.11
CA ILE A 87 -9.24 3.91 0.92
C ILE A 87 -9.82 4.32 -0.43
N LEU A 88 -9.69 5.59 -0.83
CA LEU A 88 -10.17 6.08 -2.11
C LEU A 88 -9.47 5.37 -3.29
N SER A 89 -8.15 5.18 -3.20
CA SER A 89 -7.39 4.43 -4.21
C SER A 89 -7.91 2.99 -4.31
N TYR A 90 -8.19 2.34 -3.18
CA TYR A 90 -8.74 0.98 -3.19
C TYR A 90 -10.15 0.93 -3.81
N ILE A 91 -11.03 1.88 -3.45
CA ILE A 91 -12.36 2.02 -4.05
C ILE A 91 -12.25 2.15 -5.58
N LEU A 92 -11.32 2.98 -6.08
CA LEU A 92 -11.11 3.15 -7.51
C LEU A 92 -10.61 1.85 -8.18
N ALA A 93 -9.74 1.09 -7.52
CA ALA A 93 -9.31 -0.22 -8.02
C ALA A 93 -10.48 -1.21 -8.12
N GLU A 94 -11.36 -1.26 -7.11
CA GLU A 94 -12.55 -2.12 -7.11
C GLU A 94 -13.58 -1.69 -8.16
N LEU A 95 -13.81 -0.38 -8.30
CA LEU A 95 -14.71 0.17 -9.33
C LEU A 95 -14.24 -0.12 -10.76
N LEU A 96 -12.96 -0.43 -10.97
CA LEU A 96 -12.42 -0.87 -12.27
C LEU A 96 -12.41 -2.40 -12.40
N THR A 97 -12.24 -3.13 -11.29
CA THR A 97 -12.23 -4.60 -11.25
C THR A 97 -13.64 -5.18 -11.49
N ILE A 98 -14.67 -4.60 -10.87
CA ILE A 98 -16.04 -5.11 -10.97
C ILE A 98 -16.58 -5.05 -12.41
N PRO A 99 -16.50 -3.92 -13.15
CA PRO A 99 -16.91 -3.89 -14.56
C PRO A 99 -16.15 -4.88 -15.44
N TYR A 100 -14.85 -5.05 -15.20
CA TYR A 100 -14.04 -6.05 -15.89
C TYR A 100 -14.60 -7.47 -15.71
N MET A 101 -14.96 -7.84 -14.48
CA MET A 101 -15.58 -9.13 -14.19
C MET A 101 -16.96 -9.27 -14.86
N PHE A 102 -17.75 -8.20 -14.93
CA PHE A 102 -19.05 -8.22 -15.64
C PHE A 102 -18.91 -8.44 -17.14
N PHE A 103 -17.84 -7.94 -17.77
CA PHE A 103 -17.64 -8.19 -19.21
C PHE A 103 -17.60 -9.69 -19.52
N TYR A 104 -17.02 -10.51 -18.65
CA TYR A 104 -17.03 -11.97 -18.78
C TYR A 104 -18.39 -12.60 -18.54
N ILE A 105 -19.13 -12.15 -17.52
CA ILE A 105 -20.44 -12.74 -17.17
C ILE A 105 -21.49 -12.41 -18.24
N CYS A 106 -21.49 -11.17 -18.73
CA CYS A 106 -22.44 -10.69 -19.72
C CYS A 106 -21.98 -10.93 -21.17
N GLU A 107 -20.82 -11.57 -21.36
CA GLU A 107 -20.20 -11.86 -22.66
C GLU A 107 -20.17 -10.64 -23.61
N VAL A 108 -19.80 -9.49 -23.04
CA VAL A 108 -19.86 -8.20 -23.75
C VAL A 108 -18.75 -8.13 -24.80
N THR A 109 -19.05 -7.48 -25.93
CA THR A 109 -18.03 -7.07 -26.90
C THR A 109 -17.67 -5.61 -26.66
N VAL A 110 -16.39 -5.34 -26.39
CA VAL A 110 -15.87 -3.98 -26.15
C VAL A 110 -14.62 -3.74 -26.98
N LYS A 111 -14.21 -2.47 -27.09
CA LYS A 111 -12.93 -2.10 -27.71
C LYS A 111 -11.75 -2.53 -26.85
N GLN A 112 -10.67 -2.99 -27.50
CA GLN A 112 -9.40 -3.38 -26.87
C GLN A 112 -8.80 -2.27 -25.97
N SER A 113 -9.21 -1.02 -26.15
CA SER A 113 -8.91 0.10 -25.24
C SER A 113 -9.35 -0.12 -23.78
N TYR A 114 -10.21 -1.11 -23.49
CA TYR A 114 -10.51 -1.54 -22.11
C TYR A 114 -9.24 -1.90 -21.32
N VAL A 115 -8.14 -2.27 -21.99
CA VAL A 115 -6.86 -2.57 -21.33
C VAL A 115 -6.34 -1.39 -20.51
N VAL A 116 -6.66 -0.14 -20.87
CA VAL A 116 -6.33 1.05 -20.07
C VAL A 116 -6.99 1.01 -18.69
N MET A 117 -8.21 0.46 -18.59
CA MET A 117 -8.90 0.22 -17.33
C MET A 117 -8.08 -0.69 -16.42
N LEU A 118 -7.48 -1.77 -16.97
CA LEU A 118 -6.63 -2.70 -16.22
C LEU A 118 -5.32 -2.05 -15.75
N MET A 119 -4.74 -1.17 -16.57
CA MET A 119 -3.55 -0.40 -16.18
C MET A 119 -3.87 0.49 -14.96
N LEU A 120 -4.96 1.26 -15.02
CA LEU A 120 -5.39 2.13 -13.93
C LEU A 120 -5.75 1.34 -12.68
N GLN A 121 -6.46 0.22 -12.84
CA GLN A 121 -6.84 -0.67 -11.75
C GLN A 121 -5.61 -1.16 -10.98
N THR A 122 -4.56 -1.58 -11.69
CA THR A 122 -3.30 -2.01 -11.08
C THR A 122 -2.58 -0.86 -10.37
N ILE A 123 -2.50 0.32 -10.98
CA ILE A 123 -1.88 1.51 -10.34
C ILE A 123 -2.59 1.85 -9.03
N PHE A 124 -3.92 1.93 -9.05
CA PHE A 124 -4.70 2.28 -7.86
C PHE A 124 -4.60 1.23 -6.75
N TRP A 125 -4.56 -0.05 -7.11
CA TRP A 125 -4.36 -1.14 -6.15
C TRP A 125 -2.97 -1.09 -5.49
N LEU A 126 -1.90 -0.90 -6.27
CA LEU A 126 -0.54 -0.75 -5.74
C LEU A 126 -0.40 0.50 -4.86
N LEU A 127 -1.05 1.60 -5.25
CA LEU A 127 -1.09 2.84 -4.49
C LEU A 127 -1.82 2.66 -3.16
N ALA A 128 -2.95 1.95 -3.14
CA ALA A 128 -3.68 1.62 -1.92
C ALA A 128 -2.82 0.82 -0.93
N LEU A 129 -2.12 -0.21 -1.42
CA LEU A 129 -1.21 -1.04 -0.62
C LEU A 129 -0.04 -0.21 -0.06
N PHE A 130 0.58 0.63 -0.88
CA PHE A 130 1.65 1.53 -0.44
C PHE A 130 1.19 2.50 0.67
N LEU A 131 0.02 3.11 0.49
CA LEU A 131 -0.55 4.04 1.45
C LEU A 131 -0.96 3.34 2.75
N MET A 132 -1.35 2.07 2.69
CA MET A 132 -1.66 1.26 3.86
C MET A 132 -0.42 1.09 4.76
N PHE A 133 0.73 0.70 4.20
CA PHE A 133 1.99 0.63 4.94
C PHE A 133 2.43 2.01 5.47
N TYR A 134 2.33 3.05 4.64
CA TYR A 134 2.64 4.42 5.06
C TYR A 134 1.82 4.84 6.29
N VAL A 135 0.51 4.61 6.28
CA VAL A 135 -0.38 4.95 7.40
C VAL A 135 -0.01 4.15 8.66
N LEU A 136 0.24 2.84 8.53
CA LEU A 136 0.62 2.00 9.67
C LEU A 136 1.94 2.44 10.29
N TYR A 137 2.99 2.68 9.49
CA TYR A 137 4.27 3.17 10.00
C TYR A 137 4.15 4.54 10.67
N GLN A 138 3.34 5.45 10.12
CA GLN A 138 3.06 6.74 10.76
C GLN A 138 2.35 6.57 12.11
N VAL A 139 1.35 5.68 12.20
CA VAL A 139 0.64 5.41 13.46
C VAL A 139 1.59 4.75 14.47
N ILE A 140 2.36 3.74 14.07
CA ILE A 140 3.36 3.09 14.92
C ILE A 140 4.37 4.12 15.44
N GLN A 141 4.90 4.99 14.57
CA GLN A 141 5.85 6.03 14.98
C GLN A 141 5.22 7.02 15.97
N ALA A 142 3.94 7.36 15.80
CA ALA A 142 3.22 8.20 16.76
C ALA A 142 3.15 7.54 18.15
N TYR A 143 2.87 6.23 18.22
CA TYR A 143 2.89 5.47 19.46
C TYR A 143 4.29 5.38 20.07
N LEU A 144 5.32 5.04 19.28
CA LEU A 144 6.69 4.93 19.75
C LEU A 144 7.22 6.27 20.29
N ASN A 145 6.94 7.38 19.60
CA ASN A 145 7.30 8.72 20.07
C ASN A 145 6.67 9.05 21.43
N ARG A 146 5.43 8.59 21.66
CA ARG A 146 4.73 8.77 22.94
C ARG A 146 5.32 7.91 24.05
N ILE A 147 5.69 6.66 23.74
CA ILE A 147 6.35 5.75 24.70
C ILE A 147 7.75 6.28 25.07
N GLY A 148 8.46 6.86 24.11
CA GLY A 148 9.79 7.43 24.31
C GLY A 148 9.82 8.82 24.94
N ASN A 149 8.67 9.37 25.36
CA ASN A 149 8.54 10.75 25.88
C ASN A 149 9.20 11.81 24.99
N GLY A 150 9.15 11.64 23.66
CA GLY A 150 9.78 12.56 22.70
C GLY A 150 11.31 12.44 22.59
N GLY A 151 11.93 11.48 23.26
CA GLY A 151 13.36 11.17 23.11
C GLY A 151 13.70 10.54 21.75
N LYS A 152 14.99 10.57 21.41
CA LYS A 152 15.54 9.98 20.16
C LYS A 152 15.65 8.44 20.20
N THR A 153 15.11 7.78 21.22
CA THR A 153 15.27 6.34 21.49
C THR A 153 14.82 5.45 20.33
N PHE A 154 13.79 5.87 19.58
CA PHE A 154 13.24 5.11 18.46
C PHE A 154 13.58 5.70 17.08
N LEU A 155 14.61 6.55 17.00
CA LEU A 155 15.08 7.08 15.72
C LEU A 155 15.51 5.96 14.74
N PRO A 156 16.26 4.92 15.17
CA PRO A 156 16.67 3.85 14.24
C PRO A 156 15.47 3.13 13.61
N VAL A 157 14.41 2.89 14.38
CA VAL A 157 13.17 2.26 13.91
C VAL A 157 12.50 3.09 12.83
N SER A 158 12.44 4.41 13.02
CA SER A 158 11.90 5.31 12.00
C SER A 158 12.72 5.25 10.71
N ILE A 159 14.05 5.18 10.79
CA ILE A 159 14.91 5.06 9.60
C ILE A 159 14.58 3.77 8.84
N VAL A 160 14.45 2.64 9.55
CA VAL A 160 14.11 1.35 8.95
C VAL A 160 12.76 1.40 8.24
N HIS A 161 11.71 1.93 8.89
CA HIS A 161 10.38 2.10 8.27
C HIS A 161 10.44 2.88 6.95
N TRP A 162 11.16 4.01 6.93
CA TRP A 162 11.23 4.85 5.73
C TRP A 162 12.06 4.23 4.62
N VAL A 163 13.12 3.51 4.95
CA VAL A 163 13.92 2.76 3.97
C VAL A 163 13.09 1.65 3.35
N LEU A 164 12.42 0.83 4.16
CA LEU A 164 11.56 -0.26 3.67
C LEU A 164 10.40 0.28 2.82
N LEU A 165 9.76 1.36 3.26
CA LEU A 165 8.72 2.02 2.49
C LEU A 165 9.25 2.57 1.15
N GLY A 166 10.46 3.15 1.14
CA GLY A 166 11.11 3.62 -0.08
C GLY A 166 11.41 2.49 -1.06
N VAL A 167 11.96 1.37 -0.58
CA VAL A 167 12.21 0.17 -1.38
C VAL A 167 10.90 -0.38 -1.95
N LEU A 168 9.86 -0.51 -1.12
CA LEU A 168 8.55 -0.95 -1.56
C LEU A 168 7.98 -0.01 -2.64
N GLY A 169 8.08 1.31 -2.45
CA GLY A 169 7.62 2.30 -3.42
C GLY A 169 8.28 2.13 -4.80
N ILE A 170 9.60 1.93 -4.83
CA ILE A 170 10.33 1.65 -6.07
C ILE A 170 9.81 0.36 -6.72
N LEU A 171 9.67 -0.71 -5.93
CA LEU A 171 9.14 -1.99 -6.43
C LEU A 171 7.71 -1.85 -6.99
N MET A 172 6.84 -1.06 -6.35
CA MET A 172 5.48 -0.80 -6.84
C MET A 172 5.50 -0.07 -8.19
N VAL A 173 6.31 0.98 -8.32
CA VAL A 173 6.42 1.75 -9.57
C VAL A 173 6.96 0.89 -10.71
N VAL A 174 8.03 0.13 -10.47
CA VAL A 174 8.60 -0.78 -11.47
C VAL A 174 7.60 -1.87 -11.83
N ASN A 175 6.89 -2.44 -10.87
CA ASN A 175 5.86 -3.44 -11.11
C ASN A 175 4.72 -2.89 -11.99
N ALA A 176 4.22 -1.69 -11.68
CA ALA A 176 3.20 -1.02 -12.50
C ALA A 176 3.70 -0.77 -13.92
N ALA A 177 4.91 -0.24 -14.09
CA ALA A 177 5.50 0.03 -15.40
C ALA A 177 5.66 -1.25 -16.23
N MET A 178 6.14 -2.33 -15.62
CA MET A 178 6.29 -3.63 -16.27
C MET A 178 4.94 -4.24 -16.65
N TYR A 179 3.93 -4.12 -15.79
CA TYR A 179 2.57 -4.57 -16.10
C TYR A 179 1.96 -3.80 -17.28
N ILE A 180 2.13 -2.48 -17.31
CA ILE A 180 1.69 -1.64 -18.43
C ILE A 180 2.41 -2.06 -19.71
N ALA A 181 3.73 -2.26 -19.67
CA ALA A 181 4.50 -2.72 -20.81
C ALA A 181 4.01 -4.08 -21.33
N LEU A 182 3.73 -5.03 -20.43
CA LEU A 182 3.17 -6.33 -20.80
C LEU A 182 1.84 -6.20 -21.53
N LEU A 183 0.92 -5.38 -20.99
CA LEU A 183 -0.39 -5.14 -21.60
C LEU A 183 -0.28 -4.46 -22.96
N VAL A 184 0.59 -3.45 -23.10
CA VAL A 184 0.82 -2.77 -24.39
C VAL A 184 1.39 -3.74 -25.43
N MET A 185 2.33 -4.60 -25.05
CA MET A 185 2.87 -5.61 -25.95
C MET A 185 1.82 -6.64 -26.37
N GLU A 186 0.91 -7.01 -25.47
CA GLU A 186 -0.22 -7.89 -25.77
C GLU A 186 -1.11 -7.31 -26.87
N VAL A 187 -1.51 -6.05 -26.69
CA VAL A 187 -2.37 -5.34 -27.63
C VAL A 187 -1.70 -5.21 -29.00
N ASN A 188 -0.38 -4.98 -29.03
CA ASN A 188 0.37 -4.84 -30.26
C ASN A 188 0.77 -6.18 -30.91
N GLY A 189 0.44 -7.33 -30.31
CA GLY A 189 0.78 -8.65 -30.84
C GLY A 189 2.26 -9.04 -30.75
N ASN A 190 3.03 -8.37 -29.89
CA ASN A 190 4.45 -8.65 -29.71
C ASN A 190 4.66 -9.82 -28.73
N SER A 191 5.75 -10.59 -28.91
CA SER A 191 6.07 -11.70 -28.01
C SER A 191 6.40 -11.22 -26.59
N GLN A 192 5.60 -11.61 -25.60
CA GLN A 192 5.73 -11.16 -24.20
C GLN A 192 6.73 -11.99 -23.36
N TRP A 193 7.18 -13.14 -23.85
CA TRP A 193 7.88 -14.17 -23.07
C TRP A 193 9.06 -13.66 -22.24
N GLN A 194 9.88 -12.77 -22.81
CA GLN A 194 11.03 -12.21 -22.09
C GLN A 194 10.60 -11.29 -20.95
N ILE A 195 9.58 -10.44 -21.17
CA ILE A 195 9.11 -9.48 -20.17
C ILE A 195 8.35 -10.16 -19.04
N ILE A 196 7.60 -11.23 -19.33
CA ILE A 196 6.84 -11.98 -18.31
C ILE A 196 7.77 -12.50 -17.20
N GLY A 197 8.94 -13.05 -17.57
CA GLY A 197 9.92 -13.52 -16.61
C GLY A 197 10.44 -12.40 -15.69
N HIS A 198 10.72 -11.23 -16.25
CA HIS A 198 11.15 -10.07 -15.47
C HIS A 198 10.04 -9.51 -14.58
N TYR A 199 8.81 -9.44 -15.10
CA TYR A 199 7.64 -9.01 -14.33
C TYR A 199 7.40 -9.90 -13.12
N ASN A 200 7.43 -11.23 -13.30
CA ASN A 200 7.23 -12.18 -12.21
C ASN A 200 8.28 -11.99 -11.10
N ARG A 201 9.56 -11.84 -11.46
CA ARG A 201 10.63 -11.59 -10.48
C ARG A 201 10.41 -10.30 -9.67
N ILE A 202 9.95 -9.23 -10.32
CA ILE A 202 9.65 -7.97 -9.63
C ILE A 202 8.40 -8.11 -8.74
N ALA A 203 7.37 -8.81 -9.22
CA ALA A 203 6.17 -9.08 -8.44
C ALA A 203 6.47 -9.94 -7.21
N GLU A 204 7.29 -10.98 -7.36
CA GLU A 204 7.79 -11.85 -6.29
C GLU A 204 8.59 -11.05 -5.26
N ALA A 205 9.55 -10.23 -5.71
CA ALA A 205 10.33 -9.37 -4.82
C ALA A 205 9.44 -8.40 -4.02
N ARG A 206 8.45 -7.77 -4.68
CA ARG A 206 7.45 -6.92 -4.02
C ARG A 206 6.70 -7.70 -2.93
N ILE A 207 6.22 -8.91 -3.24
CA ILE A 207 5.44 -9.72 -2.29
C ILE A 207 6.29 -10.12 -1.08
N ILE A 208 7.54 -10.53 -1.29
CA ILE A 208 8.48 -10.87 -0.20
C ILE A 208 8.72 -9.65 0.70
N VAL A 209 8.97 -8.46 0.10
CA VAL A 209 9.19 -7.22 0.86
C VAL A 209 7.92 -6.82 1.62
N SER A 210 6.75 -6.87 1.00
CA SER A 210 5.46 -6.61 1.67
C SER A 210 5.23 -7.53 2.87
N TRP A 211 5.55 -8.82 2.72
CA TRP A 211 5.44 -9.78 3.82
C TRP A 211 6.38 -9.44 4.98
N LEU A 212 7.66 -9.14 4.69
CA LEU A 212 8.62 -8.71 5.72
C LEU A 212 8.16 -7.44 6.45
N MET A 213 7.66 -6.45 5.71
CA MET A 213 7.10 -5.23 6.29
C MET A 213 5.87 -5.51 7.15
N SER A 214 5.00 -6.45 6.75
CA SER A 214 3.83 -6.85 7.54
C SER A 214 4.23 -7.52 8.86
N LEU A 215 5.31 -8.32 8.86
CA LEU A 215 5.87 -8.94 10.05
C LEU A 215 6.44 -7.88 10.99
N GLU A 216 7.18 -6.90 10.45
CA GLU A 216 7.67 -5.76 11.23
C GLU A 216 6.52 -4.98 11.88
N VAL A 217 5.46 -4.65 11.12
CA VAL A 217 4.25 -4.01 11.66
C VAL A 217 3.67 -4.84 12.81
N LEU A 218 3.54 -6.15 12.64
CA LEU A 218 3.01 -7.03 13.69
C LEU A 218 3.88 -7.00 14.95
N VAL A 219 5.20 -7.10 14.82
CA VAL A 219 6.15 -7.06 15.96
C VAL A 219 6.04 -5.74 16.71
N TRP A 220 6.01 -4.60 16.01
CA TRP A 220 5.91 -3.30 16.66
C TRP A 220 4.55 -3.07 17.32
N THR A 221 3.46 -3.54 16.73
CA THR A 221 2.13 -3.42 17.34
C THR A 221 2.02 -4.26 18.62
N ILE A 222 2.60 -5.46 18.66
CA ILE A 222 2.72 -6.27 19.88
C ILE A 222 3.58 -5.54 20.94
N PHE A 223 4.72 -4.99 20.54
CA PHE A 223 5.57 -4.20 21.44
C PHE A 223 4.83 -3.00 22.05
N ILE A 224 4.08 -2.27 21.22
CA ILE A 224 3.26 -1.13 21.66
C ILE A 224 2.22 -1.58 22.69
N ILE A 225 1.54 -2.71 22.46
CA ILE A 225 0.60 -3.26 23.44
C ILE A 225 1.31 -3.55 24.76
N ALA A 226 2.43 -4.28 24.72
CA ALA A 226 3.17 -4.69 25.91
C ALA A 226 3.70 -3.49 26.73
N LYS A 227 4.04 -2.39 26.07
CA LYS A 227 4.55 -1.16 26.71
C LYS A 227 3.50 -0.11 27.00
N SER A 228 2.28 -0.23 26.48
CA SER A 228 1.21 0.75 26.68
C SER A 228 0.69 0.76 28.13
N ARG A 229 1.40 1.48 29.03
CA ARG A 229 0.93 1.77 30.39
C ARG A 229 -0.03 2.97 30.46
N PHE A 230 -0.04 3.85 29.45
CA PHE A 230 -0.64 5.21 29.55
C PHE A 230 -1.54 5.66 28.37
N SER A 231 -1.86 4.78 27.42
CA SER A 231 -2.79 5.07 26.32
C SER A 231 -3.92 4.05 26.34
N SER A 232 -5.16 4.44 25.97
CA SER A 232 -6.33 3.54 26.07
C SER A 232 -5.96 2.18 25.49
N LYS A 233 -5.94 1.14 26.33
CA LYS A 233 -5.53 -0.22 25.94
C LYS A 233 -6.30 -0.66 24.69
N THR A 234 -7.53 -0.17 24.53
CA THR A 234 -8.37 -0.35 23.37
C THR A 234 -7.72 0.10 22.06
N GLY A 235 -7.08 1.28 22.01
CA GLY A 235 -6.50 1.81 20.77
C GLY A 235 -5.28 1.02 20.27
N SER A 236 -4.41 0.57 21.19
CA SER A 236 -3.26 -0.28 20.85
C SER A 236 -3.70 -1.69 20.47
N VAL A 237 -4.72 -2.25 21.13
CA VAL A 237 -5.32 -3.55 20.76
C VAL A 237 -5.90 -3.51 19.34
N THR A 238 -6.66 -2.47 18.98
CA THR A 238 -7.19 -2.34 17.62
C THR A 238 -6.09 -2.13 16.57
N LEU A 239 -4.98 -1.49 16.94
CA LEU A 239 -3.83 -1.36 16.03
C LEU A 239 -3.16 -2.72 15.76
N ALA A 240 -2.97 -3.55 16.78
CA ALA A 240 -2.43 -4.89 16.57
C ALA A 240 -3.39 -5.81 15.83
N LEU A 241 -4.70 -5.62 16.00
CA LEU A 241 -5.69 -6.30 15.17
C LEU A 241 -5.49 -5.96 13.68
N ALA A 242 -5.30 -4.68 13.35
CA ALA A 242 -4.98 -4.28 11.97
C ALA A 242 -3.65 -4.87 11.49
N GLY A 243 -2.61 -4.86 12.32
CA GLY A 243 -1.31 -5.47 12.01
C GLY A 243 -1.39 -6.98 11.76
N PHE A 244 -2.20 -7.70 12.54
CA PHE A 244 -2.45 -9.12 12.38
C PHE A 244 -3.14 -9.43 11.04
N PHE A 245 -4.22 -8.72 10.70
CA PHE A 245 -4.90 -8.94 9.43
C PHE A 245 -4.06 -8.52 8.22
N LEU A 246 -3.21 -7.49 8.34
CA LEU A 246 -2.23 -7.17 7.31
C LEU A 246 -1.21 -8.31 7.12
N PHE A 247 -0.71 -8.87 8.22
CA PHE A 247 0.19 -10.02 8.16
C PHE A 247 -0.47 -11.22 7.48
N VAL A 248 -1.73 -11.53 7.81
CA VAL A 248 -2.48 -12.62 7.15
C VAL A 248 -2.63 -12.37 5.65
N LEU A 249 -2.98 -11.14 5.25
CA LEU A 249 -3.09 -10.75 3.84
C LEU A 249 -1.77 -10.94 3.09
N CYS A 250 -0.66 -10.41 3.61
CA CYS A 250 0.63 -10.54 2.95
C CYS A 250 1.19 -11.98 3.00
N LEU A 251 0.86 -12.75 4.04
CA LEU A 251 1.23 -14.16 4.13
C LEU A 251 0.50 -15.01 3.08
N GLU A 252 -0.78 -14.73 2.85
CA GLU A 252 -1.55 -15.39 1.79
C GLU A 252 -0.93 -15.12 0.41
N ASP A 253 -0.68 -13.86 0.06
CA ASP A 253 0.01 -13.48 -1.19
C ASP A 253 1.35 -14.21 -1.36
N LEU A 254 2.13 -14.32 -0.28
CA LEU A 254 3.41 -15.03 -0.28
C LEU A 254 3.23 -16.52 -0.54
N ILE A 255 2.30 -17.18 0.16
CA ILE A 255 2.03 -18.62 0.00
C ILE A 255 1.57 -18.93 -1.42
N VAL A 256 0.63 -18.13 -1.94
CA VAL A 256 0.13 -18.27 -3.32
C VAL A 256 1.27 -18.13 -4.32
N THR A 257 2.14 -17.13 -4.13
CA THR A 257 3.30 -16.90 -4.99
C THR A 257 4.30 -18.05 -4.94
N ILE A 258 4.64 -18.55 -3.75
CA ILE A 258 5.55 -19.69 -3.59
C ILE A 258 4.99 -20.93 -4.27
N MET A 259 3.75 -21.30 -3.97
CA MET A 259 3.16 -22.53 -4.49
C MET A 259 2.96 -22.51 -6.00
N TYR A 260 2.53 -21.39 -6.57
CA TYR A 260 2.07 -21.37 -7.96
C TYR A 260 3.05 -20.71 -8.93
N ASN A 261 3.91 -19.79 -8.47
CA ASN A 261 4.94 -19.18 -9.31
C ASN A 261 6.29 -19.88 -9.14
N PHE A 262 6.76 -20.05 -7.90
CA PHE A 262 8.09 -20.66 -7.65
C PHE A 262 8.10 -22.18 -7.84
N GLU A 263 7.14 -22.90 -7.26
CA GLU A 263 7.06 -24.36 -7.40
C GLU A 263 6.40 -24.80 -8.72
N GLY A 264 5.79 -23.86 -9.46
CA GLY A 264 5.14 -24.14 -10.74
C GLY A 264 3.94 -25.09 -10.64
N LYS A 265 3.31 -25.20 -9.47
CA LYS A 265 2.11 -26.05 -9.31
C LYS A 265 0.96 -25.51 -10.15
N LYS A 266 0.11 -26.42 -10.64
CA LYS A 266 -1.10 -26.04 -11.37
C LYS A 266 -2.06 -25.28 -10.45
N THR A 267 -2.47 -24.09 -10.87
CA THR A 267 -3.40 -23.25 -10.11
C THR A 267 -4.79 -23.90 -10.02
N PRO A 268 -5.33 -24.12 -8.80
CA PRO A 268 -6.64 -24.70 -8.64
C PRO A 268 -7.73 -23.71 -9.07
N PRO A 269 -8.88 -24.20 -9.55
CA PRO A 269 -9.95 -23.35 -10.09
C PRO A 269 -10.59 -22.42 -9.05
N TYR A 270 -10.51 -22.76 -7.76
CA TYR A 270 -11.07 -21.98 -6.65
C TYR A 270 -10.11 -20.93 -6.08
N LEU A 271 -8.85 -20.88 -6.55
CA LEU A 271 -7.79 -20.06 -5.93
C LEU A 271 -8.19 -18.59 -5.84
N ASN A 272 -8.64 -18.00 -6.95
CA ASN A 272 -9.03 -16.59 -6.98
C ASN A 272 -10.18 -16.28 -6.02
N LEU A 273 -11.16 -17.19 -5.90
CA LEU A 273 -12.24 -17.05 -4.92
C LEU A 273 -11.68 -17.07 -3.50
N ALA A 274 -10.78 -18.01 -3.18
CA ALA A 274 -10.16 -18.09 -1.86
C ALA A 274 -9.39 -16.80 -1.52
N THR A 275 -8.60 -16.29 -2.46
CA THR A 275 -7.88 -15.01 -2.32
C THR A 275 -8.84 -13.83 -2.10
N SER A 276 -9.93 -13.71 -2.86
CA SER A 276 -10.92 -12.64 -2.64
C SER A 276 -11.64 -12.76 -1.29
N ILE A 277 -11.92 -13.98 -0.81
CA ILE A 277 -12.48 -14.22 0.53
C ILE A 277 -11.52 -13.74 1.61
N VAL A 278 -10.26 -14.15 1.54
CA VAL A 278 -9.23 -13.76 2.51
C VAL A 278 -9.01 -12.25 2.48
N SER A 279 -8.90 -11.67 1.29
CA SER A 279 -8.76 -10.23 1.08
C SER A 279 -9.92 -9.45 1.70
N PHE A 280 -11.17 -9.90 1.52
CA PHE A 280 -12.35 -9.27 2.12
C PHE A 280 -12.27 -9.21 3.65
N PHE A 281 -12.02 -10.35 4.31
CA PHE A 281 -11.95 -10.39 5.78
C PHE A 281 -10.75 -9.62 6.31
N CYS A 282 -9.59 -9.69 5.64
CA CYS A 282 -8.41 -8.93 6.03
C CYS A 282 -8.64 -7.42 5.85
N THR A 283 -9.29 -7.00 4.76
CA THR A 283 -9.65 -5.60 4.50
C THR A 283 -10.53 -5.05 5.62
N ILE A 284 -11.55 -5.81 6.05
CA ILE A 284 -12.37 -5.46 7.22
C ILE A 284 -11.49 -5.26 8.45
N GLY A 285 -10.65 -6.25 8.78
CA GLY A 285 -9.81 -6.22 9.97
C GLY A 285 -8.80 -5.06 10.00
N ILE A 286 -8.14 -4.79 8.87
CA ILE A 286 -7.15 -3.73 8.71
C ILE A 286 -7.79 -2.36 8.92
N TYR A 287 -8.84 -2.04 8.14
CA TYR A 287 -9.42 -0.70 8.18
C TYR A 287 -10.26 -0.47 9.44
N PHE A 288 -10.95 -1.49 9.96
CA PHE A 288 -11.61 -1.40 11.27
C PHE A 288 -10.59 -1.09 12.37
N GLY A 289 -9.49 -1.84 12.42
CA GLY A 289 -8.44 -1.64 13.41
C GLY A 289 -7.77 -0.26 13.30
N LEU A 290 -7.46 0.19 12.07
CA LEU A 290 -6.86 1.50 11.82
C LEU A 290 -7.79 2.67 12.19
N ILE A 291 -9.04 2.65 11.73
CA ILE A 291 -10.00 3.73 11.99
C ILE A 291 -10.30 3.81 13.49
N PHE A 292 -10.55 2.67 14.14
CA PHE A 292 -10.86 2.65 15.56
C PHE A 292 -9.65 3.07 16.39
N CYS A 293 -8.44 2.65 16.03
CA CYS A 293 -7.20 3.14 16.61
C CYS A 293 -7.10 4.68 16.52
N CYS A 294 -7.34 5.25 15.33
CA CYS A 294 -7.31 6.70 15.12
C CYS A 294 -8.36 7.45 15.95
N ILE A 295 -9.58 6.90 16.07
CA ILE A 295 -10.65 7.48 16.90
C ILE A 295 -10.24 7.47 18.37
N GLN A 296 -9.73 6.34 18.86
CA GLN A 296 -9.29 6.19 20.25
C GLN A 296 -8.10 7.10 20.58
N TRP A 297 -7.16 7.23 19.64
CA TRP A 297 -6.06 8.19 19.75
C TRP A 297 -6.57 9.63 19.88
N CYS A 298 -7.49 10.05 19.00
CA CYS A 298 -8.08 11.38 19.06
C CYS A 298 -8.78 11.62 20.42
N LYS A 299 -9.52 10.64 20.94
CA LYS A 299 -10.16 10.73 22.26
C LYS A 299 -9.14 10.89 23.38
N ALA A 300 -8.10 10.06 23.39
CA ALA A 300 -7.03 10.13 24.38
C ALA A 300 -6.33 11.50 24.34
N SER A 301 -6.01 12.02 23.15
CA SER A 301 -5.33 13.32 23.04
C SER A 301 -6.12 14.49 23.64
N LYS A 302 -7.45 14.48 23.53
CA LYS A 302 -8.30 15.55 24.09
C LYS A 302 -8.22 15.61 25.61
N ILE A 303 -8.19 14.45 26.26
CA ILE A 303 -8.09 14.34 27.73
C ILE A 303 -6.76 14.96 28.19
N TYR A 304 -5.65 14.59 27.55
CA TYR A 304 -4.32 15.12 27.88
C TYR A 304 -4.23 16.65 27.68
N SER A 305 -4.77 17.17 26.58
CA SER A 305 -4.76 18.62 26.33
C SER A 305 -5.60 19.40 27.35
N GLN A 306 -6.71 18.84 27.82
CA GLN A 306 -7.58 19.48 28.82
C GLN A 306 -6.91 19.49 30.21
N GLU A 307 -6.25 18.39 30.58
CA GLU A 307 -5.56 18.25 31.86
C GLU A 307 -4.33 19.15 31.97
N HIS A 308 -3.63 19.44 30.86
CA HIS A 308 -2.51 20.40 30.85
C HIS A 308 -2.96 21.86 30.74
N ALA A 309 -4.22 22.14 30.37
CA ALA A 309 -4.76 23.50 30.31
C ALA A 309 -5.37 23.97 31.65
N GLN A 310 -5.88 23.05 32.48
CA GLN A 310 -6.45 23.37 33.81
C GLN A 310 -5.48 23.99 34.85
N PRO A 311 -4.17 23.65 34.89
CA PRO A 311 -3.23 24.27 35.83
C PRO A 311 -3.06 25.78 35.62
N ALA A 312 -3.31 26.29 34.41
CA ALA A 312 -3.14 27.71 34.08
C ALA A 312 -4.32 28.61 34.52
N HIS A 313 -5.46 28.02 34.90
CA HIS A 313 -6.65 28.77 35.36
C HIS A 313 -6.91 28.68 36.87
N HIS A 314 -6.16 27.84 37.60
CA HIS A 314 -6.22 27.76 39.07
C HIS A 314 -5.04 28.44 39.78
N ALA A 315 -4.18 29.17 39.06
CA ALA A 315 -3.30 30.15 39.70
C ALA A 315 -4.16 31.33 40.21
N GLN A 316 -4.70 31.19 41.42
CA GLN A 316 -5.26 32.32 42.16
C GLN A 316 -4.20 33.42 42.25
N PRO A 317 -4.54 34.69 41.97
CA PRO A 317 -3.67 35.81 42.34
C PRO A 317 -3.38 35.72 43.84
N PRO A 318 -2.14 35.96 44.30
CA PRO A 318 -1.85 36.00 45.72
C PRO A 318 -2.79 37.02 46.40
N PRO A 319 -3.33 36.72 47.60
CA PRO A 319 -4.21 37.65 48.29
C PRO A 319 -3.48 38.98 48.53
N PRO A 320 -4.17 40.13 48.37
CA PRO A 320 -3.56 41.44 48.58
C PRO A 320 -3.02 41.53 50.02
N PRO A 321 -1.81 42.09 50.21
CA PRO A 321 -1.25 42.25 51.54
C PRO A 321 -2.15 43.18 52.38
N PRO A 322 -2.29 42.92 53.69
CA PRO A 322 -3.09 43.76 54.57
C PRO A 322 -2.53 45.19 54.61
N PRO A 323 -3.39 46.22 54.69
CA PRO A 323 -2.96 47.61 54.77
C PRO A 323 -2.13 47.84 56.03
N GLY A 324 -0.84 48.11 55.85
CA GLY A 324 0.08 48.47 56.93
C GLY A 324 -0.18 49.88 57.47
N PRO A 325 0.17 50.17 58.73
CA PRO A 325 -0.04 51.48 59.36
C PRO A 325 0.84 52.56 58.72
N TYR A 326 0.26 53.75 58.55
CA TYR A 326 0.88 54.98 58.07
C TYR A 326 2.25 55.25 58.72
N ALA A 327 3.29 55.38 57.91
CA ALA A 327 4.59 55.93 58.32
C ALA A 327 4.67 57.43 57.93
N PRO A 328 5.40 58.26 58.70
CA PRO A 328 5.33 59.71 58.58
C PRO A 328 6.20 60.27 57.45
N MET A 329 5.70 61.37 56.92
CA MET A 329 6.30 62.30 55.97
C MET A 329 7.71 62.74 56.41
N SER A 330 8.69 62.69 55.49
CA SER A 330 9.97 63.39 55.70
C SER A 330 10.50 64.02 54.41
N SER A 331 10.70 65.34 54.54
CA SER A 331 11.71 66.23 53.95
C SER A 331 11.94 66.31 52.43
N TYR A 332 11.46 67.44 51.88
CA TYR A 332 12.11 68.38 50.96
C TYR A 332 13.28 67.86 50.10
N GLN A 333 13.06 67.79 48.78
CA GLN A 333 14.10 68.05 47.77
C GLN A 333 13.80 69.35 46.99
N PRO A 334 14.80 70.19 46.69
CA PRO A 334 14.59 71.46 45.99
C PRO A 334 14.37 71.29 44.47
N TYR A 335 13.48 72.13 43.96
CA TYR A 335 13.12 72.35 42.56
C TYR A 335 14.33 72.76 41.69
N GLN A 336 14.49 72.13 40.51
CA GLN A 336 15.24 72.68 39.37
C GLN A 336 14.25 73.09 38.27
N PRO A 337 14.39 74.29 37.65
CA PRO A 337 13.44 74.79 36.65
C PRO A 337 13.66 74.17 35.24
N PRO A 338 12.61 74.04 34.40
CA PRO A 338 12.72 73.51 33.05
C PRO A 338 13.15 74.57 32.02
N SER A 339 13.96 74.16 31.05
CA SER A 339 14.32 74.94 29.85
C SER A 339 13.40 74.58 28.66
N PRO A 340 13.20 75.49 27.68
CA PRO A 340 12.05 75.44 26.78
C PRO A 340 12.19 74.51 25.55
N GLN A 341 11.09 73.87 25.18
CA GLN A 341 10.89 73.05 23.97
C GLN A 341 10.77 73.88 22.67
N PRO A 342 11.10 73.26 21.53
CA PRO A 342 10.39 73.47 20.26
C PRO A 342 9.73 72.16 19.72
N PRO A 343 8.86 72.22 18.69
CA PRO A 343 7.58 71.52 18.70
C PRO A 343 7.54 70.11 18.10
N SER A 344 6.48 69.41 18.55
CA SER A 344 5.87 68.15 18.11
C SER A 344 5.81 67.85 16.62
N HIS A 345 5.93 66.56 16.24
CA HIS A 345 4.97 65.78 15.42
C HIS A 345 5.36 64.27 15.33
N PRO A 346 4.46 63.35 14.88
CA PRO A 346 4.06 62.20 15.68
C PRO A 346 4.57 60.80 15.22
N ALA A 347 4.44 59.87 16.17
CA ALA A 347 4.25 58.41 16.08
C ALA A 347 4.55 57.67 14.76
N HIS A 348 5.50 56.72 14.80
CA HIS A 348 5.30 55.38 14.24
C HIS A 348 6.23 54.32 14.85
N SER A 349 5.64 53.16 15.06
CA SER A 349 6.13 51.91 15.62
C SER A 349 7.40 51.36 14.95
N GLY A 350 8.46 51.16 15.74
CA GLY A 350 9.67 50.45 15.32
C GLY A 350 9.52 48.94 15.44
N TYR A 351 9.39 48.29 14.28
CA TYR A 351 9.75 46.88 14.10
C TYR A 351 11.29 46.76 14.12
N SER A 352 11.83 45.88 14.95
CA SER A 352 13.23 45.48 14.91
C SER A 352 13.42 44.41 13.83
N SER A 353 14.17 44.73 12.77
CA SER A 353 14.80 43.74 11.88
C SER A 353 16.30 43.67 12.18
N PRO A 354 16.92 42.48 12.12
CA PRO A 354 18.34 42.33 12.39
C PRO A 354 19.21 42.76 11.20
N THR A 355 20.35 43.34 11.56
CA THR A 355 21.38 43.91 10.70
C THR A 355 22.07 42.85 9.84
N SER A 356 22.27 43.21 8.57
CA SER A 356 23.06 42.51 7.57
C SER A 356 24.55 42.47 7.94
N GLY A 357 25.12 41.28 7.99
CA GLY A 357 26.57 41.05 7.86
C GLY A 357 26.83 40.29 6.56
N GLY A 358 27.11 41.03 5.49
CA GLY A 358 27.57 40.47 4.22
C GLY A 358 29.08 40.69 4.07
N LEU A 359 29.83 39.60 3.89
CA LEU A 359 31.07 39.59 3.12
C LEU A 359 31.13 38.33 2.24
N SER A 360 31.67 38.57 1.05
CA SER A 360 31.59 37.90 -0.25
C SER A 360 32.06 36.44 -0.40
N PRO A 361 31.74 35.81 -1.55
CA PRO A 361 31.97 34.38 -1.80
C PRO A 361 33.37 34.11 -2.36
N VAL A 362 33.97 32.98 -1.95
CA VAL A 362 35.13 32.38 -2.63
C VAL A 362 34.64 31.26 -3.52
N ASN A 363 34.84 31.45 -4.83
CA ASN A 363 34.66 30.45 -5.87
C ASN A 363 35.67 29.30 -5.68
N GLY A 364 35.16 28.08 -5.52
CA GLY A 364 35.95 26.85 -5.57
C GLY A 364 35.28 25.86 -6.52
N TYR A 365 35.66 25.91 -7.79
CA TYR A 365 35.41 24.85 -8.76
C TYR A 365 36.08 23.55 -8.27
N SER A 366 35.31 22.47 -8.18
CA SER A 366 35.87 21.13 -8.30
C SER A 366 34.85 20.20 -8.97
N ASN A 367 35.23 19.77 -10.17
CA ASN A 367 34.65 18.67 -10.94
C ASN A 367 35.72 17.57 -11.04
N PRO A 368 35.41 16.37 -11.55
CA PRO A 368 35.39 15.13 -10.79
C PRO A 368 36.72 14.37 -10.76
N VAL A 369 36.91 13.54 -9.73
CA VAL A 369 37.96 12.52 -9.70
C VAL A 369 37.54 11.34 -10.59
N ASN A 370 38.30 11.16 -11.68
CA ASN A 370 38.31 9.99 -12.53
C ASN A 370 38.86 8.77 -11.75
N GLY A 371 37.99 7.81 -11.45
CA GLY A 371 38.38 6.46 -11.06
C GLY A 371 38.23 5.51 -12.24
N TYR A 372 39.28 5.37 -13.05
CA TYR A 372 39.43 4.27 -13.99
C TYR A 372 39.62 2.97 -13.19
N SER A 373 38.67 2.04 -13.32
CA SER A 373 38.94 0.62 -13.12
C SER A 373 38.38 -0.14 -14.32
N ASN A 374 39.29 -0.83 -15.03
CA ASN A 374 39.00 -1.62 -16.21
C ASN A 374 38.02 -2.77 -15.88
N PRO A 375 37.15 -3.14 -16.83
CA PRO A 375 36.43 -4.40 -16.78
C PRO A 375 37.39 -5.56 -17.11
N VAL A 376 37.43 -6.57 -16.24
CA VAL A 376 38.00 -7.88 -16.60
C VAL A 376 36.99 -8.56 -17.52
N ASN A 377 37.37 -8.70 -18.78
CA ASN A 377 36.73 -9.58 -19.75
C ASN A 377 36.91 -11.05 -19.31
N GLY A 378 35.86 -11.64 -18.75
CA GLY A 378 35.71 -13.09 -18.65
C GLY A 378 34.71 -13.56 -19.70
N TYR A 379 35.21 -13.96 -20.87
CA TYR A 379 34.45 -14.80 -21.78
C TYR A 379 34.31 -16.18 -21.13
N SER A 380 33.09 -16.59 -20.83
CA SER A 380 32.75 -18.00 -20.65
C SER A 380 31.54 -18.30 -21.53
N GLU A 381 31.82 -18.99 -22.63
CA GLU A 381 30.84 -19.63 -23.50
C GLU A 381 29.92 -20.58 -22.69
N PRO A 382 28.68 -20.80 -23.15
CA PRO A 382 27.80 -21.78 -22.54
C PRO A 382 28.19 -23.19 -22.98
N VAL A 383 28.66 -24.01 -22.03
CA VAL A 383 28.75 -25.45 -22.23
C VAL A 383 27.34 -26.03 -22.25
N ASN A 384 26.92 -26.36 -23.46
CA ASN A 384 25.79 -27.19 -23.80
C ASN A 384 26.01 -28.58 -23.18
N SER A 385 25.11 -29.06 -22.34
CA SER A 385 25.10 -30.45 -21.89
C SER A 385 23.67 -30.96 -21.81
N ASN A 386 23.25 -31.50 -22.96
CA ASN A 386 22.22 -32.52 -23.06
C ASN A 386 22.62 -33.73 -22.21
N GLY A 387 22.05 -33.84 -21.01
CA GLY A 387 22.20 -34.99 -20.13
C GLY A 387 20.90 -35.78 -20.09
N HIS A 388 20.77 -36.72 -21.03
CA HIS A 388 19.77 -37.77 -21.04
C HIS A 388 19.97 -38.66 -19.80
N PHE A 389 18.95 -38.80 -18.94
CA PHE A 389 18.91 -39.84 -17.90
C PHE A 389 17.63 -40.66 -18.06
N SER A 390 17.81 -41.93 -18.45
CA SER A 390 16.83 -43.01 -18.37
C SER A 390 16.78 -43.58 -16.95
N PRO A 391 15.67 -44.26 -16.58
CA PRO A 391 15.28 -44.48 -15.19
C PRO A 391 15.91 -45.75 -14.60
N ALA A 392 16.31 -45.67 -13.34
CA ALA A 392 16.71 -46.84 -12.56
C ALA A 392 15.51 -47.43 -11.82
N GLU A 393 15.45 -48.75 -11.90
CA GLU A 393 14.47 -49.67 -11.38
C GLU A 393 14.37 -49.62 -9.85
N LEU A 394 13.16 -49.83 -9.34
CA LEU A 394 12.94 -50.28 -7.98
C LEU A 394 11.98 -51.47 -8.02
N GLN A 395 12.59 -52.65 -7.94
CA GLN A 395 11.94 -53.92 -7.66
C GLN A 395 11.34 -53.92 -6.26
N GLY A 396 10.14 -54.45 -6.15
CA GLY A 396 9.49 -54.81 -4.89
C GLY A 396 8.43 -55.86 -5.16
N ALA A 397 8.84 -57.14 -5.23
CA ALA A 397 7.98 -58.28 -4.94
C ALA A 397 7.72 -58.29 -3.42
N SER A 398 6.56 -58.67 -2.87
CA SER A 398 5.94 -59.99 -2.98
C SER A 398 4.52 -59.94 -2.37
N ASP A 399 3.58 -60.68 -2.98
CA ASP A 399 2.62 -61.66 -2.42
C ASP A 399 1.81 -61.31 -1.14
N ALA A 400 0.52 -61.61 -0.97
CA ALA A 400 -0.43 -62.51 -1.64
C ALA A 400 -1.85 -62.18 -1.15
N GLY A 401 -2.89 -62.65 -1.86
CA GLY A 401 -4.23 -62.78 -1.27
C GLY A 401 -5.41 -62.62 -2.24
N SER A 402 -5.55 -63.59 -3.14
CA SER A 402 -6.71 -63.83 -4.01
C SER A 402 -8.03 -64.05 -3.25
N HIS A 403 -9.14 -63.51 -3.76
CA HIS A 403 -10.42 -64.25 -3.85
C HIS A 403 -11.40 -63.59 -4.84
N GLU A 404 -11.70 -64.35 -5.90
CA GLU A 404 -12.97 -64.53 -6.63
C GLU A 404 -13.72 -63.36 -7.31
N LEU A 405 -13.74 -63.45 -8.65
CA LEU A 405 -14.73 -62.95 -9.62
C LEU A 405 -16.09 -63.70 -9.46
N PRO A 406 -17.23 -63.22 -10.02
CA PRO A 406 -17.57 -63.47 -11.45
C PRO A 406 -18.37 -62.29 -12.09
N PRO A 407 -18.95 -62.39 -13.32
CA PRO A 407 -18.53 -61.58 -14.47
C PRO A 407 -19.68 -60.77 -15.12
N ASN A 408 -19.39 -60.17 -16.29
CA ASN A 408 -20.31 -59.59 -17.28
C ASN A 408 -20.95 -58.22 -16.99
N GLN A 409 -20.53 -57.18 -17.74
CA GLN A 409 -21.32 -56.72 -18.90
C GLN A 409 -20.54 -55.69 -19.76
N GLN A 410 -20.34 -56.11 -21.01
CA GLN A 410 -20.37 -55.35 -22.28
C GLN A 410 -19.83 -53.91 -22.37
N TYR A 411 -18.70 -53.80 -23.07
CA TYR A 411 -18.45 -52.92 -24.22
C TYR A 411 -19.55 -51.90 -24.58
N GLN A 412 -19.18 -50.61 -24.55
CA GLN A 412 -19.54 -49.71 -25.63
C GLN A 412 -18.44 -48.68 -25.90
N HIS A 413 -17.99 -48.71 -27.14
CA HIS A 413 -16.98 -47.85 -27.74
C HIS A 413 -17.57 -46.50 -28.16
N HIS A 414 -16.71 -45.47 -28.08
CA HIS A 414 -16.63 -44.27 -28.95
C HIS A 414 -17.64 -43.11 -28.82
N PRO A 415 -17.29 -41.89 -29.31
CA PRO A 415 -15.96 -41.29 -29.46
C PRO A 415 -15.86 -39.80 -29.03
N HIS A 416 -14.61 -39.35 -28.97
CA HIS A 416 -14.07 -38.00 -29.19
C HIS A 416 -15.02 -36.89 -29.69
N ALA A 417 -15.03 -35.79 -28.94
CA ALA A 417 -14.92 -34.42 -29.43
C ALA A 417 -14.24 -33.55 -28.36
#